data_AF-A0A8X7NXH4-F1
#
_entry.id   AF-A0A8X7NXH4-F1
#
_cell.length_a   1.000
_cell.length_b   1.000
_cell.length_c   1.000
_cell.angle_alpha   90.00
_cell.angle_beta   90.00
_cell.angle_gamma   90.00
#
_symmetry.space_group_name_H-M   'P 1'
#
loop_
_entity.id
_entity.type
_entity.pdbx_description
1 polymer ?
#
loop_
_entity_poly.entity_id
_entity_poly.type
_entity_poly.pdbx_seq_one_letter_code
_entity_poly.pdbx_strand_id
1 'polypeptide(L)'
;MSQSSSLKSDAASAFTLLPEFVEAKAEFAEVNQSFKTKLVSFRSFIRKTTTCKDEVRASIRCVGRCIDKIESRLNNHTAIVHERVDRPVVSSSEDLSQDQLRSNATLLLKYFKKHTLKSHLEICESLIDAVMIEAHDCITSSEDEDTGYIFF
;
A
#
# COMPACT_ATOMS: atom_id res chain seq x y z
N MET A 1 11.80 -60.88 10.37
CA MET A 1 12.26 -59.52 10.65
C MET A 1 12.46 -58.82 9.32
N SER A 2 11.55 -57.92 8.95
CA SER A 2 11.67 -57.12 7.74
C SER A 2 11.40 -55.67 8.13
N GLN A 3 12.46 -54.92 8.41
CA GLN A 3 12.41 -53.47 8.46
C GLN A 3 12.62 -52.97 7.03
N SER A 4 11.55 -52.46 6.43
CA SER A 4 11.60 -51.70 5.18
C SER A 4 11.34 -50.25 5.56
N SER A 5 12.41 -49.47 5.63
CA SER A 5 12.43 -48.03 5.82
C SER A 5 11.69 -47.33 4.68
N SER A 6 10.47 -46.87 4.93
CA SER A 6 9.82 -45.87 4.07
C SER A 6 10.27 -44.50 4.56
N LEU A 7 11.39 -44.03 4.00
CA LEU A 7 11.73 -42.60 3.99
C LEU A 7 10.67 -41.93 3.10
N LYS A 8 9.56 -41.51 3.70
CA LYS A 8 8.70 -40.50 3.09
C LYS A 8 9.53 -39.24 3.03
N SER A 9 9.88 -38.87 1.81
CA SER A 9 10.47 -37.58 1.47
C SER A 9 9.61 -36.47 2.05
N ASP A 10 10.11 -35.86 3.13
CA ASP A 10 9.71 -34.51 3.54
C ASP A 10 10.22 -33.54 2.46
N ALA A 11 9.53 -33.56 1.32
CA ALA A 11 9.65 -32.55 0.27
C ALA A 11 8.45 -31.60 0.34
N ALA A 12 7.95 -31.34 1.56
CA ALA A 12 7.50 -29.99 1.86
C ALA A 12 8.77 -29.13 1.85
N SER A 13 9.22 -28.78 0.64
CA SER A 13 10.27 -27.79 0.41
C SER A 13 9.81 -26.54 1.15
N ALA A 14 10.29 -26.41 2.38
CA ALA A 14 10.09 -25.28 3.25
C ALA A 14 10.86 -24.14 2.61
N PHE A 15 10.24 -23.57 1.58
CA PHE A 15 10.71 -22.40 0.88
C PHE A 15 10.79 -21.30 1.93
N THR A 16 11.98 -21.11 2.46
CA THR A 16 12.27 -20.02 3.36
C THR A 16 12.27 -18.82 2.43
N LEU A 17 11.14 -18.11 2.35
CA LEU A 17 11.04 -16.80 1.70
C LEU A 17 12.33 -16.04 2.05
N LEU A 18 13.06 -15.56 1.04
CA LEU A 18 14.32 -14.85 1.28
C LEU A 18 14.07 -13.82 2.40
N PRO A 19 14.84 -13.85 3.50
CA PRO A 19 14.58 -13.04 4.68
C PRO A 19 14.28 -11.57 4.37
N GLU A 20 14.94 -11.03 3.34
CA GLU A 20 14.79 -9.67 2.84
C GLU A 20 13.37 -9.35 2.33
N PHE A 21 12.69 -10.31 1.68
CA PHE A 21 11.32 -10.11 1.22
C PHE A 21 10.29 -10.19 2.35
N VAL A 22 10.54 -11.06 3.34
CA VAL A 22 9.73 -11.12 4.56
C VAL A 22 9.87 -9.81 5.33
N GLU A 23 11.08 -9.29 5.43
CA GLU A 23 11.40 -8.00 6.03
C GLU A 23 10.70 -6.85 5.29
N ALA A 24 10.81 -6.76 3.97
CA ALA A 24 10.14 -5.73 3.17
C ALA A 24 8.61 -5.74 3.34
N LYS A 25 7.99 -6.93 3.41
CA LYS A 25 6.55 -7.07 3.66
C LYS A 25 6.17 -6.61 5.08
N ALA A 26 7.01 -6.91 6.07
CA ALA A 26 6.81 -6.45 7.44
C ALA A 26 6.95 -4.93 7.58
N GLU A 27 7.97 -4.33 6.94
CA GLU A 27 8.16 -2.88 6.88
C GLU A 27 6.97 -2.18 6.22
N PHE A 28 6.48 -2.73 5.10
CA PHE A 28 5.28 -2.19 4.44
C PHE A 28 4.06 -2.22 5.36
N ALA A 29 3.86 -3.29 6.12
CA ALA A 29 2.78 -3.40 7.09
C ALA A 29 2.92 -2.36 8.22
N GLU A 30 4.13 -2.13 8.72
CA GLU A 30 4.41 -1.11 9.74
C GLU A 30 4.10 0.30 9.21
N VAL A 31 4.57 0.62 8.01
CA VAL A 31 4.30 1.91 7.34
C VAL A 31 2.79 2.12 7.16
N ASN A 32 2.06 1.10 6.69
CA ASN A 32 0.61 1.15 6.55
C ASN A 32 -0.08 1.43 7.90
N GLN A 33 0.36 0.77 8.98
CA GLN A 33 -0.18 1.00 10.32
C GLN A 33 0.14 2.42 10.84
N SER A 34 1.34 2.93 10.56
CA SER A 34 1.73 4.32 10.85
C SER A 34 0.80 5.31 10.14
N PHE A 35 0.49 5.09 8.86
CA PHE A 35 -0.47 5.90 8.12
C PHE A 35 -1.87 5.88 8.74
N LYS A 36 -2.38 4.70 9.10
CA LYS A 36 -3.70 4.56 9.76
C LYS A 36 -3.77 5.38 11.05
N THR A 37 -2.72 5.31 11.88
CA THR A 37 -2.64 6.08 13.13
C THR A 37 -2.61 7.58 12.86
N LYS A 38 -1.76 8.04 11.94
CA LYS A 38 -1.65 9.47 11.57
C LYS A 38 -2.95 10.03 11.00
N LEU A 39 -3.70 9.23 10.23
CA LEU A 39 -5.02 9.62 9.73
C LEU A 39 -6.04 9.84 10.84
N VAL A 40 -6.00 9.01 11.90
CA VAL A 40 -6.86 9.20 13.07
C VAL A 40 -6.51 10.51 13.78
N SER A 41 -5.23 10.77 14.01
CA SER A 41 -4.77 12.03 14.61
C SER A 41 -5.18 13.25 13.79
N PHE A 42 -5.07 13.17 12.46
CA PHE A 42 -5.45 14.27 11.56
C PHE A 42 -6.97 14.53 11.59
N ARG A 43 -7.78 13.47 11.65
CA ARG A 43 -9.24 13.59 11.84
C ARG A 43 -9.57 14.26 13.17
N SER A 44 -8.86 13.90 14.24
CA SER A 44 -9.03 14.54 15.55
C SER A 44 -8.64 16.01 15.52
N PHE A 45 -7.56 16.36 14.84
CA PHE A 45 -7.12 17.75 14.63
C PHE A 45 -8.19 18.60 13.95
N ILE A 46 -8.83 18.12 12.88
CA ILE A 46 -9.90 18.85 12.18
C ILE A 46 -11.13 19.09 13.09
N ARG A 47 -11.48 18.10 13.92
CA ARG A 47 -12.66 18.16 14.79
C ARG A 47 -12.45 18.97 16.06
N LYS A 48 -11.20 19.19 16.47
CA LYS A 48 -10.88 19.87 17.71
C LYS A 48 -11.38 21.32 17.63
N THR A 49 -12.13 21.74 18.65
CA THR A 49 -12.71 23.09 18.73
C THR A 49 -11.64 24.17 18.90
N THR A 50 -10.49 23.81 19.48
CA THR A 50 -9.35 24.72 19.70
C THR A 50 -8.43 24.89 18.50
N THR A 51 -8.58 24.10 17.43
CA THR A 51 -7.83 24.32 16.18
C THR A 51 -8.34 25.59 15.52
N CYS A 52 -7.43 26.53 15.24
CA CYS A 52 -7.78 27.82 14.68
C CYS A 52 -8.15 27.73 13.20
N LYS A 53 -8.76 28.79 12.66
CA LYS A 53 -9.23 28.82 11.27
C LYS A 53 -8.10 28.63 10.26
N ASP A 54 -6.95 29.27 10.48
CA ASP A 54 -5.80 29.19 9.58
C ASP A 54 -5.11 27.82 9.62
N GLU A 55 -5.11 27.17 10.77
CA GLU A 55 -4.66 25.78 10.93
C GLU A 55 -5.52 24.83 10.10
N VAL A 56 -6.86 24.97 10.13
CA VAL A 56 -7.75 24.16 9.30
C VAL A 56 -7.52 24.46 7.81
N ARG A 57 -7.34 25.73 7.42
CA ARG A 57 -7.03 26.10 6.02
C ARG A 57 -5.70 25.52 5.55
N ALA A 58 -4.66 25.58 6.39
CA ALA A 58 -3.37 24.96 6.11
C ALA A 58 -3.52 23.45 5.92
N SER A 59 -4.36 22.79 6.74
CA SER A 59 -4.63 21.36 6.63
C SER A 59 -5.25 20.98 5.28
N ILE A 60 -6.22 21.75 4.78
CA ILE A 60 -6.85 21.55 3.46
C ILE A 60 -5.77 21.62 2.37
N ARG A 61 -4.93 22.66 2.39
CA ARG A 61 -3.85 22.84 1.41
C ARG A 61 -2.82 21.71 1.48
N CYS A 62 -2.45 21.28 2.69
CA CYS A 62 -1.48 20.20 2.88
C CYS A 62 -2.02 18.86 2.36
N VAL A 63 -3.25 18.47 2.72
CA VAL A 63 -3.87 17.24 2.19
C VAL A 63 -4.01 17.32 0.68
N GLY A 64 -4.43 18.46 0.13
CA GLY A 64 -4.54 18.66 -1.31
C GLY A 64 -3.23 18.38 -2.03
N ARG A 65 -2.12 18.95 -1.55
CA ARG A 65 -0.79 18.70 -2.12
C ARG A 65 -0.32 17.25 -1.96
N CYS A 66 -0.67 16.58 -0.87
CA CYS A 66 -0.35 15.16 -0.70
C CYS A 66 -1.09 14.31 -1.75
N ILE A 67 -2.37 14.61 -1.99
CA ILE A 67 -3.17 13.96 -3.03
C ILE A 67 -2.50 14.15 -4.40
N ASP A 68 -2.19 15.40 -4.77
CA ASP A 68 -1.56 15.73 -6.07
C ASP A 68 -0.26 14.94 -6.30
N LYS A 69 0.59 14.87 -5.26
CA LYS A 69 1.88 14.16 -5.34
C LYS A 69 1.73 12.65 -5.49
N ILE A 70 0.72 12.05 -4.85
CA ILE A 70 0.52 10.61 -4.97
C ILE A 70 -0.13 10.30 -6.32
N GLU A 71 -1.18 11.03 -6.70
CA GLU A 71 -1.88 10.80 -7.98
C GLU A 71 -0.96 11.00 -9.19
N SER A 72 -0.11 12.03 -9.18
CA SER A 72 0.91 12.20 -10.22
C SER A 72 1.88 11.02 -10.31
N ARG A 73 2.31 10.47 -9.17
CA ARG A 73 3.14 9.25 -9.16
C ARG A 73 2.39 8.04 -9.69
N LEU A 74 1.14 7.84 -9.29
CA LEU A 74 0.33 6.71 -9.77
C LEU A 74 0.13 6.77 -11.29
N ASN A 75 -0.18 7.95 -11.82
CA ASN A 75 -0.36 8.17 -13.26
C ASN A 75 0.94 7.92 -14.05
N ASN A 76 2.10 8.34 -13.52
CA ASN A 76 3.39 8.14 -14.18
C ASN A 76 3.80 6.66 -14.29
N HIS A 77 3.36 5.81 -13.37
CA HIS A 77 3.68 4.38 -13.39
C HIS A 77 2.66 3.56 -14.19
N THR A 78 1.76 4.21 -14.96
CA THR A 78 0.66 3.55 -15.69
C THR A 78 -0.15 2.60 -14.81
N ALA A 79 -0.20 2.86 -13.50
CA ALA A 79 -0.94 2.01 -12.60
C ALA A 79 -2.43 2.19 -12.92
N ILE A 80 -3.07 1.12 -13.37
CA ILE A 80 -4.48 1.13 -13.73
C ILE A 80 -5.28 1.24 -12.44
N VAL A 81 -5.60 2.46 -12.03
CA VAL A 81 -6.59 2.68 -10.97
C VAL A 81 -7.94 2.28 -11.56
N HIS A 82 -8.44 1.11 -11.13
CA HIS A 82 -9.65 0.48 -11.67
C HIS A 82 -10.94 1.31 -11.49
N GLU A 83 -10.92 2.33 -10.62
CA GLU A 83 -12.07 3.21 -10.38
C GLU A 83 -11.62 4.68 -10.35
N ARG A 84 -11.95 5.46 -11.39
CA ARG A 84 -11.76 6.90 -11.36
C ARG A 84 -12.84 7.54 -10.51
N VAL A 85 -12.45 7.98 -9.32
CA VAL A 85 -13.33 8.73 -8.42
C VAL A 85 -12.96 10.20 -8.47
N ASP A 86 -13.95 11.03 -8.81
CA ASP A 86 -13.77 12.46 -8.89
C ASP A 86 -13.36 13.04 -7.54
N ARG A 87 -12.29 13.85 -7.59
CA ARG A 87 -11.82 14.57 -6.41
C ARG A 87 -12.83 15.64 -6.01
N PRO A 88 -13.17 15.76 -4.71
CA PRO A 88 -14.04 16.83 -4.25
C PRO A 88 -13.37 18.20 -4.45
N VAL A 89 -14.10 19.11 -5.08
CA VAL A 89 -13.70 20.51 -5.23
C VAL A 89 -13.92 21.22 -3.90
N VAL A 90 -12.83 21.58 -3.22
CA VAL A 90 -12.87 22.23 -1.90
C VAL A 90 -12.05 23.51 -1.91
N SER A 91 -12.56 24.52 -1.20
CA SER A 91 -11.89 25.82 -1.03
C SER A 91 -11.25 25.94 0.35
N SER A 92 -10.18 26.75 0.43
CA SER A 92 -9.53 27.15 1.67
C SER A 92 -9.50 28.68 1.83
N SER A 93 -10.46 29.38 1.21
CA SER A 93 -10.58 30.84 1.31
C SER A 93 -10.71 31.30 2.76
N GLU A 94 -10.23 32.51 3.04
CA GLU A 94 -10.36 33.14 4.34
C GLU A 94 -11.81 33.55 4.63
N ASP A 95 -12.64 33.74 3.60
CA ASP A 95 -14.04 34.18 3.75
C ASP A 95 -14.96 33.08 4.30
N LEU A 96 -14.53 31.82 4.23
CA LEU A 96 -15.34 30.68 4.67
C LEU A 96 -15.49 30.65 6.19
N SER A 97 -16.63 30.19 6.70
CA SER A 97 -16.78 29.93 8.12
C SER A 97 -15.87 28.77 8.58
N GLN A 98 -15.57 28.71 9.87
CA GLN A 98 -14.75 27.62 10.42
C GLN A 98 -15.40 26.24 10.18
N ASP A 99 -16.74 26.17 10.22
CA ASP A 99 -17.46 24.92 9.98
C ASP A 99 -17.42 24.51 8.50
N GLN A 100 -17.51 25.48 7.57
CA GLN A 100 -17.30 25.22 6.15
C GLN A 100 -15.89 24.69 5.89
N LEU A 101 -14.87 25.28 6.51
CA LEU A 101 -13.49 24.82 6.40
C LEU A 101 -13.29 23.41 6.99
N ARG A 102 -13.90 23.10 8.14
CA ARG A 102 -13.86 21.76 8.73
C ARG A 102 -14.57 20.73 7.85
N SER A 103 -15.70 21.10 7.24
CA SER A 103 -16.41 20.26 6.27
C SER A 103 -15.52 19.96 5.07
N ASN A 104 -14.90 20.99 4.47
CA ASN A 104 -13.97 20.86 3.36
C ASN A 104 -12.77 19.96 3.69
N ALA A 105 -12.14 20.17 4.85
CA ALA A 105 -11.04 19.34 5.32
C ALA A 105 -11.46 17.88 5.52
N THR A 106 -12.66 17.65 6.04
CA THR A 106 -13.21 16.31 6.25
C THR A 106 -13.50 15.59 4.93
N LEU A 107 -14.10 16.28 3.96
CA LEU A 107 -14.35 15.75 2.61
C LEU A 107 -13.04 15.34 1.94
N LEU A 108 -12.04 16.22 1.99
CA LEU A 108 -10.75 15.97 1.37
C LEU A 108 -10.00 14.82 2.05
N LEU A 109 -10.02 14.75 3.39
CA LEU A 109 -9.41 13.64 4.13
C LEU A 109 -10.10 12.30 3.85
N LYS A 110 -11.43 12.31 3.69
CA LYS A 110 -12.21 11.11 3.33
C LYS A 110 -11.83 10.62 1.95
N TYR A 111 -11.69 11.53 0.98
CA TYR A 111 -11.22 11.21 -0.37
C TYR A 111 -9.80 10.62 -0.33
N PHE A 112 -8.86 11.32 0.31
CA PHE A 112 -7.47 10.87 0.46
C PHE A 112 -7.39 9.45 1.04
N LYS A 113 -8.13 9.16 2.13
CA LYS A 113 -8.12 7.84 2.76
C LYS A 113 -8.71 6.75 1.87
N LYS A 114 -9.87 7.01 1.25
CA LYS A 114 -10.65 5.97 0.56
C LYS A 114 -10.15 5.67 -0.85
N HIS A 115 -9.56 6.66 -1.52
CA HIS A 115 -9.16 6.55 -2.91
C HIS A 115 -7.64 6.63 -3.00
N THR A 116 -7.06 7.82 -2.84
CA THR A 116 -5.63 8.04 -3.09
C THR A 116 -4.71 7.10 -2.31
N LEU A 117 -4.88 7.00 -0.98
CA LEU A 117 -4.05 6.13 -0.15
C LEU A 117 -4.35 4.65 -0.40
N LYS A 118 -5.63 4.29 -0.56
CA LYS A 118 -6.03 2.91 -0.81
C LYS A 118 -5.40 2.38 -2.10
N SER A 119 -5.56 3.11 -3.20
CA SER A 119 -4.98 2.73 -4.50
C SER A 119 -3.45 2.65 -4.43
N HIS A 120 -2.81 3.60 -3.74
CA HIS A 120 -1.35 3.54 -3.56
C HIS A 120 -0.90 2.28 -2.83
N LEU A 121 -1.59 1.91 -1.74
CA LEU A 121 -1.28 0.70 -0.99
C LEU A 121 -1.55 -0.58 -1.78
N GLU A 122 -2.67 -0.65 -2.51
CA GLU A 122 -3.00 -1.80 -3.37
C GLU A 122 -1.94 -2.04 -4.46
N ILE A 123 -1.43 -0.95 -5.06
CA ILE A 123 -0.36 -1.05 -6.06
C ILE A 123 0.94 -1.52 -5.41
N CYS A 124 1.32 -0.98 -4.26
CA CYS A 124 2.52 -1.43 -3.55
C CYS A 124 2.43 -2.91 -3.14
N GLU A 125 1.28 -3.35 -2.63
CA GLU A 125 1.04 -4.75 -2.26
C GLU A 125 1.13 -5.67 -3.49
N SER A 126 0.46 -5.30 -4.59
CA SER A 126 0.52 -6.07 -5.84
C SER A 126 1.93 -6.13 -6.44
N LEU A 127 2.74 -5.08 -6.33
CA LEU A 127 4.13 -5.08 -6.80
C LEU A 127 5.01 -6.00 -5.96
N ILE A 128 4.84 -6.00 -4.64
CA ILE A 128 5.55 -6.93 -3.76
C ILE A 128 5.17 -8.36 -4.15
N ASP A 129 3.88 -8.67 -4.26
CA ASP A 129 3.42 -10.02 -4.61
C ASP A 129 3.90 -10.45 -6.01
N ALA A 130 3.93 -9.55 -7.00
CA ALA A 130 4.45 -9.85 -8.33
C ALA A 130 5.95 -10.21 -8.30
N VAL A 131 6.76 -9.47 -7.54
CA VAL A 131 8.18 -9.79 -7.36
C VAL A 131 8.36 -11.15 -6.67
N MET A 132 7.50 -11.49 -5.71
CA MET A 132 7.53 -12.79 -5.04
C MET A 132 7.22 -13.95 -6.00
N ILE A 133 6.24 -13.77 -6.89
CA ILE A 133 5.88 -14.77 -7.90
C ILE A 133 7.01 -14.92 -8.93
N GLU A 134 7.54 -13.80 -9.46
CA GLU A 134 8.64 -13.84 -10.43
C GLU A 134 9.89 -14.52 -9.83
N ALA A 135 10.20 -14.24 -8.56
CA ALA A 135 11.30 -14.90 -7.87
C ALA A 135 11.07 -16.42 -7.74
N HIS A 136 9.83 -16.84 -7.50
CA HIS A 136 9.45 -18.25 -7.47
C HIS A 136 9.60 -18.92 -8.86
N ASP A 137 9.15 -18.26 -9.92
CA ASP A 137 9.20 -18.77 -11.29
C ASP A 137 10.65 -18.87 -11.80
N CYS A 138 11.51 -17.89 -11.48
CA CYS A 138 12.94 -17.94 -11.81
C CYS A 138 13.64 -19.15 -11.18
N ILE A 139 13.34 -19.47 -9.92
CA ILE A 139 13.96 -20.59 -9.22
C ILE A 139 13.45 -21.92 -9.77
N THR A 140 12.13 -22.06 -9.95
CA THR A 140 11.52 -23.30 -10.46
C THR A 140 11.84 -23.59 -11.92
N SER A 141 12.07 -22.57 -12.75
CA SER A 141 12.53 -22.76 -14.15
C SER A 141 14.00 -23.17 -14.28
N SER A 142 14.79 -23.06 -13.21
CA SER A 142 16.22 -23.40 -13.22
C SER A 142 16.53 -24.86 -12.85
N GLU A 143 15.51 -25.65 -12.47
CA GLU A 143 15.69 -27.05 -12.01
C GLU A 143 15.40 -28.11 -13.10
N ASP A 144 15.13 -27.73 -14.36
CA ASP A 144 14.81 -28.67 -15.46
C ASP A 144 15.95 -28.90 -16.49
N GLU A 145 17.16 -28.37 -16.27
CA GLU A 145 18.33 -28.65 -17.12
C GLU A 145 19.46 -29.34 -16.33
N ASP A 146 19.27 -30.61 -15.95
CA ASP A 146 20.33 -31.64 -15.77
C ASP A 146 19.72 -32.82 -14.95
N THR A 147 19.16 -33.89 -15.53
CA THR A 147 19.94 -34.95 -16.18
C THR A 147 18.95 -35.97 -16.77
N GLY A 148 18.55 -35.71 -18.02
CA GLY A 148 17.85 -36.69 -18.86
C GLY A 148 18.74 -37.12 -20.03
N TYR A 149 19.67 -38.06 -19.82
CA TYR A 149 20.23 -38.89 -20.90
C TYR A 149 20.48 -40.33 -20.44
N ILE A 150 19.43 -41.13 -20.61
CA ILE A 150 19.30 -42.46 -21.24
C ILE A 150 20.55 -43.37 -21.33
N PHE A 151 20.33 -44.60 -20.81
CA PHE A 151 20.96 -45.90 -21.10
C PHE A 151 21.63 -46.06 -22.49
N PHE A 152 22.85 -46.61 -22.50
CA PHE A 152 23.24 -47.77 -23.32
C PHE A 152 24.33 -48.58 -22.61
#